data_AF-D0LRK6-F1
#
_entry.id   AF-D0LRK6-F1
#
_cell.length_a   1.000
_cell.length_b   1.000
_cell.length_c   1.000
_cell.angle_alpha   90.00
_cell.angle_beta   90.00
_cell.angle_gamma   90.00
#
_symmetry.space_group_name_H-M   'P 1'
#
loop_
_entity.id
_entity.type
_entity.pdbx_description
1 polymer ?
#
loop_
_entity_poly.entity_id
_entity_poly.type
_entity_poly.pdbx_seq_one_letter_code
_entity_poly.pdbx_strand_id
1 'polypeptide(L)'
;MSAIEHIPPALRARLPELDGLDENSEPRATCENCVMVARPPQRDPGSPWAFFDDLRCCTHHPALPNYLLGRALARQPAAGLIRRRMDDRQGVSAWGIRPQQPPLSPAALEHRFGRDPALICPFWVGGQLACGIWYDRTASCRTWFCRHEEGHHGAQRWWRMGDVLSALEVRLGAYFVRIGDAPADDAPIADLLAWYAWCAQRAARFDESDAAAIELAGLERVRGDLVRLRTPAERALPERLVPAVSGMQIEGESVRLAGYSSYDAALVPRATLAFLALLDGVRPWREALAQSDPAVDEDVVRALFRIGALEAADDSGAGGSVAG
;
A
#
# COMPACT_ATOMS: atom_id res chain seq x y z
N MET A 1 7.96 -6.80 -9.93
CA MET A 1 6.67 -7.49 -10.11
C MET A 1 5.56 -6.47 -10.02
N SER A 2 4.58 -6.49 -10.93
CA SER A 2 3.51 -5.48 -10.88
C SER A 2 2.51 -5.79 -9.76
N ALA A 3 1.99 -4.76 -9.07
CA ALA A 3 0.94 -4.90 -8.07
C ALA A 3 -0.32 -5.57 -8.64
N ILE A 4 -0.52 -5.48 -9.96
CA ILE A 4 -1.73 -5.96 -10.65
C ILE A 4 -1.54 -7.21 -11.49
N GLU A 5 -0.35 -7.84 -11.45
CA GLU A 5 -0.05 -9.07 -12.23
C GLU A 5 -0.96 -10.26 -11.88
N HIS A 6 -1.60 -10.20 -10.72
CA HIS A 6 -2.50 -11.23 -10.27
C HIS A 6 -3.93 -11.11 -10.85
N ILE A 7 -4.28 -9.94 -11.39
CA ILE A 7 -5.55 -9.68 -12.05
C ILE A 7 -5.50 -10.21 -13.49
N PRO A 8 -6.51 -10.97 -13.95
CA PRO A 8 -6.52 -11.49 -15.32
C PRO A 8 -6.43 -10.37 -16.38
N PRO A 9 -5.68 -10.56 -17.48
CA PRO A 9 -5.44 -9.50 -18.47
C PRO A 9 -6.70 -8.85 -19.06
N ALA A 10 -7.72 -9.65 -19.41
CA ALA A 10 -8.98 -9.13 -19.94
C ALA A 10 -9.72 -8.21 -18.94
N LEU A 11 -9.68 -8.55 -17.65
CA LEU A 11 -10.24 -7.69 -16.61
C LEU A 11 -9.39 -6.43 -16.40
N ARG A 12 -8.06 -6.56 -16.41
CA ARG A 12 -7.13 -5.43 -16.30
C ARG A 12 -7.34 -4.41 -17.44
N ALA A 13 -7.62 -4.86 -18.66
CA ALA A 13 -7.87 -3.97 -19.81
C ALA A 13 -9.06 -3.02 -19.58
N ARG A 14 -10.00 -3.37 -18.68
CA ARG A 14 -11.14 -2.52 -18.30
C ARG A 14 -10.81 -1.49 -17.20
N LEU A 15 -9.57 -1.50 -16.70
CA LEU A 15 -9.09 -0.74 -15.56
C LEU A 15 -7.78 0.01 -15.89
N PRO A 16 -7.76 0.88 -16.93
CA PRO A 16 -6.55 1.59 -17.35
C PRO A 16 -5.97 2.52 -16.28
N GLU A 17 -6.76 2.90 -15.27
CA GLU A 17 -6.31 3.65 -14.09
C GLU A 17 -5.32 2.88 -13.21
N LEU A 18 -5.18 1.56 -13.38
CA LEU A 18 -4.19 0.76 -12.65
C LEU A 18 -2.82 0.70 -13.35
N ASP A 19 -2.73 1.16 -14.60
CA ASP A 19 -1.48 1.08 -15.36
C ASP A 19 -0.41 2.03 -14.84
N GLY A 20 0.86 1.60 -14.94
CA GLY A 20 2.02 2.36 -14.46
C GLY A 20 2.21 2.36 -12.95
N LEU A 21 1.34 1.67 -12.21
CA LEU A 21 1.48 1.45 -10.76
C LEU A 21 2.14 0.09 -10.53
N ASP A 22 3.44 0.10 -10.24
CA ASP A 22 4.21 -1.09 -9.91
C ASP A 22 4.90 -0.97 -8.54
N GLU A 23 5.39 -2.09 -8.01
CA GLU A 23 6.06 -2.08 -6.70
C GLU A 23 7.39 -1.30 -6.72
N ASN A 24 7.93 -0.98 -7.90
CA ASN A 24 9.13 -0.15 -8.06
C ASN A 24 8.83 1.33 -7.93
N SER A 25 7.55 1.72 -7.89
CA SER A 25 7.13 3.10 -7.61
C SER A 25 7.43 3.52 -6.16
N GLU A 26 7.80 2.57 -5.29
CA GLU A 26 8.20 2.77 -3.89
C GLU A 26 9.57 2.12 -3.63
N PRO A 27 10.64 2.52 -4.35
CA PRO A 27 11.93 1.82 -4.34
C PRO A 27 12.60 1.86 -2.97
N ARG A 28 12.22 2.86 -2.17
CA ARG A 28 12.71 3.07 -0.83
C ARG A 28 11.90 2.25 0.20
N ALA A 29 10.67 1.83 -0.05
CA ALA A 29 9.82 1.11 0.91
C ALA A 29 9.56 -0.36 0.56
N THR A 30 10.55 -1.05 -0.01
CA THR A 30 10.41 -2.46 -0.42
C THR A 30 10.51 -3.44 0.75
N CYS A 31 10.07 -4.68 0.54
CA CYS A 31 10.27 -5.74 1.53
C CYS A 31 11.74 -6.09 1.76
N GLU A 32 12.62 -5.90 0.76
CA GLU A 32 14.08 -6.05 0.91
C GLU A 32 14.70 -4.94 1.76
N ASN A 33 14.17 -3.73 1.62
CA ASN A 33 14.65 -2.53 2.29
C ASN A 33 13.56 -1.95 3.20
N CYS A 34 13.09 -2.76 4.15
CA CYS A 34 11.97 -2.36 5.00
C CYS A 34 12.34 -1.16 5.88
N VAL A 35 11.66 -0.03 5.62
CA VAL A 35 11.86 1.28 6.26
C VAL A 35 11.51 1.31 7.75
N MET A 36 10.75 0.32 8.20
CA MET A 36 10.35 0.18 9.59
C MET A 36 11.36 -0.63 10.40
N VAL A 37 12.27 -1.36 9.75
CA VAL A 37 13.32 -2.11 10.46
C VAL A 37 14.38 -1.12 10.91
N ALA A 38 14.53 -1.00 12.23
CA ALA A 38 15.48 -0.07 12.84
C ALA A 38 16.94 -0.52 12.61
N ARG A 39 17.55 -0.07 11.51
CA ARG A 39 18.97 -0.31 11.19
C ARG A 39 19.86 0.82 11.76
N PRO A 40 21.01 0.51 12.37
CA PRO A 40 21.98 1.55 12.74
C PRO A 40 22.51 2.30 11.50
N PRO A 41 22.85 3.61 11.60
CA PRO A 41 22.82 4.48 12.77
C PRO A 41 21.50 5.24 12.97
N GLN A 42 20.49 5.01 12.11
CA GLN A 42 19.22 5.75 12.03
C GLN A 42 18.24 5.44 13.18
N ARG A 43 18.75 5.04 14.35
CA ARG A 43 18.00 4.34 15.39
C ARG A 43 17.46 5.30 16.44
N ASP A 44 16.14 5.30 16.62
CA ASP A 44 15.55 5.35 17.95
C ASP A 44 15.08 3.92 18.31
N PRO A 45 15.87 3.14 19.06
CA PRO A 45 15.50 1.78 19.48
C PRO A 45 14.20 1.72 20.31
N GLY A 46 13.73 2.85 20.82
CA GLY A 46 12.49 2.98 21.58
C GLY A 46 11.29 3.41 20.75
N SER A 47 11.44 3.64 19.43
CA SER A 47 10.33 4.08 18.59
C SER A 47 9.21 3.04 18.62
N PRO A 48 7.99 3.42 19.06
CA PRO A 48 6.85 2.50 19.12
C PRO A 48 6.35 2.11 17.73
N TRP A 49 7.02 2.53 16.66
CA TRP A 49 6.69 2.23 15.27
C TRP A 49 7.73 1.34 14.58
N ALA A 50 8.83 0.99 15.23
CA ALA A 50 9.86 0.13 14.62
C ALA A 50 9.43 -1.36 14.59
N PHE A 51 9.75 -2.04 13.49
CA PHE A 51 9.59 -3.48 13.34
C PHE A 51 10.89 -4.23 13.67
N PHE A 52 10.74 -5.49 14.10
CA PHE A 52 11.86 -6.42 14.16
C PHE A 52 12.19 -6.93 12.76
N ASP A 53 13.49 -7.10 12.48
CA ASP A 53 13.98 -7.44 11.15
C ASP A 53 13.40 -8.76 10.62
N ASP A 54 13.20 -9.74 11.51
CA ASP A 54 12.65 -11.06 11.17
C ASP A 54 11.12 -11.12 11.13
N LEU A 55 10.42 -10.01 11.42
CA LEU A 55 8.95 -9.97 11.47
C LEU A 55 8.34 -9.03 10.44
N ARG A 56 8.78 -7.75 10.41
CA ARG A 56 8.31 -6.72 9.46
C ARG A 56 6.77 -6.64 9.40
N CYS A 57 6.18 -6.33 8.24
CA CYS A 57 4.73 -6.44 8.04
C CYS A 57 4.23 -7.90 7.95
N CYS A 58 5.11 -8.91 8.00
CA CYS A 58 4.77 -10.33 7.94
C CYS A 58 4.15 -10.87 9.25
N THR A 59 3.69 -9.99 10.15
CA THR A 59 2.73 -10.30 11.21
C THR A 59 1.27 -10.07 10.78
N HIS A 60 1.03 -9.61 9.54
CA HIS A 60 -0.30 -9.57 8.94
C HIS A 60 -0.67 -10.94 8.36
N HIS A 61 -1.86 -11.42 8.67
CA HIS A 61 -2.42 -12.63 8.06
C HIS A 61 -3.35 -12.20 6.91
N PRO A 62 -2.96 -12.37 5.64
CA PRO A 62 -3.84 -12.02 4.53
C PRO A 62 -4.94 -13.07 4.34
N ALA A 63 -6.08 -12.65 3.80
CA ALA A 63 -6.97 -13.58 3.12
C ALA A 63 -6.29 -14.11 1.85
N LEU A 64 -6.61 -15.30 1.38
CA LEU A 64 -6.18 -15.82 0.08
C LEU A 64 -7.39 -16.30 -0.72
N PRO A 65 -7.86 -15.53 -1.72
CA PRO A 65 -8.91 -15.95 -2.63
C PRO A 65 -8.58 -17.25 -3.36
N ASN A 66 -9.61 -18.04 -3.68
CA ASN A 66 -9.52 -19.36 -4.32
C ASN A 66 -8.53 -19.44 -5.51
N TYR A 67 -8.55 -18.48 -6.43
CA TYR A 67 -7.70 -18.50 -7.62
C TYR A 67 -6.23 -18.14 -7.32
N LEU A 68 -5.97 -17.22 -6.38
CA LEU A 68 -4.61 -16.92 -5.93
C LEU A 68 -4.03 -18.10 -5.16
N LEU A 69 -4.86 -18.73 -4.33
CA LEU A 69 -4.49 -19.95 -3.61
C LEU A 69 -4.13 -21.08 -4.59
N GLY A 70 -4.93 -21.27 -5.64
CA GLY A 70 -4.64 -22.22 -6.71
C GLY A 70 -3.34 -21.93 -7.47
N ARG A 71 -3.07 -20.66 -7.76
CA ARG A 71 -1.80 -20.25 -8.38
C ARG A 71 -0.62 -20.54 -7.47
N ALA A 72 -0.75 -20.24 -6.18
CA ALA A 72 0.27 -20.48 -5.18
C ALA A 72 0.56 -21.97 -4.98
N LEU A 73 -0.46 -22.84 -5.07
CA LEU A 73 -0.30 -24.30 -5.01
C LEU A 73 0.59 -24.88 -6.12
N ALA A 74 0.78 -24.17 -7.23
CA ALA A 74 1.68 -24.57 -8.31
C ALA A 74 3.16 -24.22 -8.04
N ARG A 75 3.47 -23.58 -6.90
CA ARG A 75 4.82 -23.07 -6.58
C ARG A 75 5.33 -23.62 -5.25
N GLN A 76 6.64 -23.76 -5.14
CA GLN A 76 7.32 -24.06 -3.88
C GLN A 76 8.02 -22.80 -3.36
N PRO A 77 8.07 -22.57 -2.02
CA PRO A 77 7.54 -23.41 -0.94
C PRO A 77 6.04 -23.22 -0.66
N ALA A 78 5.34 -22.34 -1.40
CA ALA A 78 3.93 -21.99 -1.20
C ALA A 78 3.01 -23.19 -0.99
N ALA A 79 3.10 -24.21 -1.86
CA ALA A 79 2.22 -25.38 -1.80
C ALA A 79 2.29 -26.12 -0.45
N GLY A 80 3.50 -26.29 0.10
CA GLY A 80 3.68 -26.92 1.41
C GLY A 80 3.14 -26.07 2.56
N LEU A 81 3.29 -24.75 2.49
CA LEU A 81 2.76 -23.82 3.50
C LEU A 81 1.23 -23.79 3.50
N ILE A 82 0.63 -23.75 2.31
CA ILE A 82 -0.82 -23.76 2.14
C ILE A 82 -1.43 -25.04 2.70
N ARG A 83 -0.87 -26.21 2.36
CA ARG A 83 -1.35 -27.49 2.90
C ARG A 83 -1.30 -27.50 4.43
N ARG A 84 -0.17 -27.11 5.02
CA ARG A 84 -0.04 -26.97 6.48
C ARG A 84 -1.06 -26.00 7.09
N ARG A 85 -1.30 -24.87 6.43
CA ARG A 85 -2.30 -23.89 6.89
C ARG A 85 -3.73 -24.47 6.83
N MET A 86 -4.02 -25.35 5.88
CA MET A 86 -5.33 -25.98 5.74
C MET A 86 -5.59 -27.13 6.72
N ASP A 87 -4.57 -27.64 7.41
CA ASP A 87 -4.70 -28.79 8.33
C ASP A 87 -5.68 -28.52 9.48
N ASP A 88 -5.74 -27.28 10.00
CA ASP A 88 -6.68 -26.89 11.06
C ASP A 88 -8.10 -26.56 10.56
N ARG A 89 -8.29 -26.50 9.23
CA ARG A 89 -9.50 -26.11 8.48
C ARG A 89 -10.13 -24.77 8.85
N GLN A 90 -9.58 -24.01 9.78
CA GLN A 90 -10.16 -22.77 10.25
C GLN A 90 -10.10 -21.71 9.15
N GLY A 91 -11.25 -21.21 8.74
CA GLY A 91 -11.37 -20.18 7.70
C GLY A 91 -11.14 -20.72 6.27
N VAL A 92 -11.04 -22.03 6.08
CA VAL A 92 -10.93 -22.68 4.77
C VAL A 92 -12.33 -22.90 4.18
N SER A 93 -12.56 -22.49 2.94
CA SER A 93 -13.81 -22.73 2.21
C SER A 93 -13.58 -22.69 0.69
N ALA A 94 -14.62 -22.92 -0.11
CA ALA A 94 -14.52 -22.76 -1.57
C ALA A 94 -14.13 -21.33 -2.03
N TRP A 95 -14.26 -20.34 -1.14
CA TRP A 95 -13.85 -18.96 -1.39
C TRP A 95 -12.34 -18.75 -1.23
N GLY A 96 -11.65 -19.67 -0.55
CA GLY A 96 -10.22 -19.61 -0.26
C GLY A 96 -9.92 -19.76 1.24
N ILE A 97 -8.87 -19.10 1.72
CA ILE A 97 -8.47 -19.09 3.13
C ILE A 97 -8.71 -17.70 3.71
N ARG A 98 -9.54 -17.60 4.75
CA ARG A 98 -9.72 -16.38 5.53
C ARG A 98 -8.62 -16.24 6.60
N PRO A 99 -8.27 -15.00 6.96
CA PRO A 99 -7.29 -14.77 8.00
C PRO A 99 -7.82 -15.22 9.35
N GLN A 100 -6.96 -15.85 10.16
CA GLN A 100 -7.24 -16.04 11.58
C GLN A 100 -6.90 -14.74 12.29
N GLN A 101 -7.92 -14.05 12.79
CA GLN A 101 -7.68 -12.87 13.61
C GLN A 101 -7.23 -13.33 14.99
N PRO A 102 -6.08 -12.84 15.51
CA PRO A 102 -5.73 -13.08 16.89
C PRO A 102 -6.80 -12.42 17.79
N PRO A 103 -7.10 -12.97 18.98
CA PRO A 103 -8.10 -12.42 19.90
C PRO A 103 -7.55 -11.18 20.62
N LEU A 104 -7.21 -10.14 19.87
CA LEU A 104 -6.61 -8.89 20.35
C LEU A 104 -7.50 -7.72 20.03
N SER A 105 -7.53 -6.73 20.93
CA SER A 105 -8.13 -5.44 20.61
C SER A 105 -7.31 -4.75 19.51
N PRO A 106 -7.91 -3.83 18.73
CA PRO A 106 -7.18 -3.05 17.73
C PRO A 106 -5.93 -2.35 18.28
N ALA A 107 -6.03 -1.73 19.45
CA ALA A 107 -4.90 -1.09 20.13
C ALA A 107 -3.78 -2.09 20.50
N ALA A 108 -4.14 -3.28 20.98
CA ALA A 108 -3.16 -4.32 21.29
C ALA A 108 -2.48 -4.85 20.03
N LEU A 109 -3.21 -4.96 18.92
CA LEU A 109 -2.66 -5.36 17.63
C LEU A 109 -1.66 -4.33 17.10
N GLU A 110 -2.00 -3.04 17.18
CA GLU A 110 -1.13 -1.94 16.76
C GLU A 110 0.24 -1.96 17.46
N HIS A 111 0.26 -2.17 18.78
CA HIS A 111 1.50 -2.26 19.55
C HIS A 111 2.32 -3.53 19.30
N ARG A 112 1.69 -4.61 18.80
CA ARG A 112 2.35 -5.90 18.57
C ARG A 112 2.72 -6.14 17.10
N PHE A 113 2.11 -5.40 16.18
CA PHE A 113 2.36 -5.50 14.76
C PHE A 113 3.84 -5.26 14.44
N GLY A 114 4.41 -6.18 13.66
CA GLY A 114 5.83 -6.25 13.28
C GLY A 114 6.82 -6.46 14.41
N ARG A 115 6.35 -6.80 15.61
CA ARG A 115 7.17 -6.93 16.82
C ARG A 115 6.92 -8.21 17.59
N ASP A 116 5.76 -8.83 17.43
CA ASP A 116 5.42 -10.04 18.16
C ASP A 116 5.54 -11.31 17.30
N PRO A 117 6.46 -12.23 17.63
CA PRO A 117 6.61 -13.50 16.92
C PRO A 117 5.36 -14.39 16.94
N ALA A 118 4.46 -14.24 17.92
CA ALA A 118 3.21 -14.99 17.98
C ALA A 118 2.21 -14.56 16.89
N LEU A 119 2.45 -13.43 16.22
CA LEU A 119 1.62 -12.93 15.12
C LEU A 119 2.16 -13.29 13.75
N ILE A 120 3.28 -14.02 13.64
CA ILE A 120 3.90 -14.38 12.36
C ILE A 120 2.86 -15.00 11.42
N CYS A 121 2.83 -14.48 10.19
CA CYS A 121 2.01 -14.99 9.10
C CYS A 121 2.41 -16.45 8.80
N PRO A 122 1.45 -17.38 8.62
CA PRO A 122 1.73 -18.79 8.34
C PRO A 122 2.49 -19.03 7.03
N PHE A 123 2.60 -18.01 6.17
CA PHE A 123 3.34 -18.06 4.91
C PHE A 123 4.76 -17.50 5.02
N TRP A 124 5.21 -17.09 6.21
CA TRP A 124 6.59 -16.65 6.44
C TRP A 124 7.56 -17.83 6.41
N VAL A 125 8.70 -17.67 5.72
CA VAL A 125 9.75 -18.71 5.59
C VAL A 125 11.10 -18.32 6.18
N GLY A 126 11.21 -17.15 6.83
CA GLY A 126 12.46 -16.64 7.44
C GLY A 126 13.46 -15.99 6.46
N GLY A 127 14.04 -14.85 6.86
CA GLY A 127 15.08 -14.14 6.10
C GLY A 127 14.58 -12.92 5.29
N GLN A 128 15.44 -12.39 4.42
CA GLN A 128 15.10 -11.26 3.54
C GLN A 128 14.18 -11.75 2.41
N LEU A 129 13.04 -11.10 2.19
CA LEU A 129 11.97 -11.53 1.24
C LEU A 129 11.32 -12.89 1.53
N ALA A 130 11.15 -13.24 2.80
CA ALA A 130 10.71 -14.59 3.14
C ALA A 130 9.18 -14.80 3.12
N CYS A 131 8.48 -14.23 2.16
CA CYS A 131 7.08 -14.57 1.94
C CYS A 131 6.99 -15.77 0.99
N GLY A 132 6.61 -16.93 1.52
CA GLY A 132 6.49 -18.16 0.73
C GLY A 132 5.43 -18.09 -0.37
N ILE A 133 4.51 -17.13 -0.30
CA ILE A 133 3.46 -16.85 -1.31
C ILE A 133 3.71 -15.53 -2.06
N TRP A 134 4.94 -15.01 -2.08
CA TRP A 134 5.27 -13.66 -2.59
C TRP A 134 4.59 -13.31 -3.93
N TYR A 135 4.64 -14.22 -4.91
CA TYR A 135 4.09 -14.04 -6.25
C TYR A 135 2.56 -14.12 -6.35
N ASP A 136 1.89 -14.61 -5.31
CA ASP A 136 0.43 -14.82 -5.25
C ASP A 136 -0.20 -14.18 -4.00
N ARG A 137 0.53 -13.24 -3.38
CA ARG A 137 0.02 -12.44 -2.27
C ARG A 137 -1.16 -11.59 -2.73
N THR A 138 -2.07 -11.28 -1.81
CA THR A 138 -3.25 -10.45 -2.07
C THR A 138 -2.93 -8.97 -2.22
N ALA A 139 -3.90 -8.22 -2.72
CA ALA A 139 -3.98 -6.77 -2.73
C ALA A 139 -3.42 -6.16 -1.45
N SER A 140 -3.91 -6.59 -0.28
CA SER A 140 -3.47 -6.08 1.02
C SER A 140 -1.94 -6.11 1.20
N CYS A 141 -1.27 -7.18 0.78
CA CYS A 141 0.20 -7.27 0.86
C CYS A 141 0.90 -6.65 -0.36
N ARG A 142 0.25 -6.52 -1.51
CA ARG A 142 0.83 -5.90 -2.73
C ARG A 142 0.87 -4.39 -2.68
N THR A 143 -0.09 -3.78 -1.98
CA THR A 143 -0.26 -2.31 -1.92
C THR A 143 0.10 -1.76 -0.55
N TRP A 144 0.65 -2.56 0.35
CA TRP A 144 1.06 -2.11 1.67
C TRP A 144 2.48 -1.56 1.66
N PHE A 145 2.59 -0.26 1.95
CA PHE A 145 3.84 0.42 2.19
C PHE A 145 3.74 1.16 3.53
N CYS A 146 4.78 1.07 4.36
CA CYS A 146 4.77 1.70 5.69
C CYS A 146 5.10 3.21 5.61
N ARG A 147 5.80 3.59 4.54
CA ARG A 147 6.13 4.95 4.12
C ARG A 147 5.98 5.01 2.61
N HIS A 148 5.73 6.21 2.10
CA HIS A 148 5.37 6.44 0.71
C HIS A 148 6.27 7.52 0.11
N GLU A 149 6.68 7.33 -1.13
CA GLU A 149 7.14 8.38 -2.02
C GLU A 149 6.01 9.42 -2.20
N GLU A 150 6.36 10.69 -2.44
CA GLU A 150 5.36 11.76 -2.63
C GLU A 150 4.44 11.96 -1.40
N GLY A 151 4.92 11.57 -0.22
CA GLY A 151 4.24 11.77 1.05
C GLY A 151 2.80 11.23 1.11
N HIS A 152 1.87 12.07 1.59
CA HIS A 152 0.46 11.70 1.74
C HIS A 152 -0.21 11.36 0.40
N HIS A 153 0.27 11.93 -0.71
CA HIS A 153 -0.27 11.64 -2.02
C HIS A 153 0.00 10.20 -2.46
N GLY A 154 1.25 9.74 -2.30
CA GLY A 154 1.59 8.34 -2.53
C GLY A 154 0.79 7.40 -1.63
N ALA A 155 0.61 7.77 -0.36
CA ALA A 155 -0.22 7.01 0.58
C ALA A 155 -1.66 6.83 0.07
N GLN A 156 -2.32 7.92 -0.31
CA GLN A 156 -3.69 7.89 -0.87
C GLN A 156 -3.76 7.04 -2.14
N ARG A 157 -2.76 7.16 -3.03
CA ARG A 157 -2.70 6.38 -4.27
C ARG A 157 -2.66 4.89 -3.98
N TRP A 158 -1.80 4.45 -3.05
CA TRP A 158 -1.69 3.03 -2.68
C TRP A 158 -2.90 2.51 -1.93
N TRP A 159 -3.51 3.29 -1.05
CA TRP A 159 -4.75 2.90 -0.37
C TRP A 159 -5.90 2.70 -1.36
N ARG A 160 -6.09 3.65 -2.28
CA ARG A 160 -7.13 3.53 -3.32
C ARG A 160 -6.87 2.37 -4.28
N MET A 161 -5.60 2.09 -4.58
CA MET A 161 -5.22 0.90 -5.34
C MET A 161 -5.59 -0.37 -4.56
N GLY A 162 -5.27 -0.43 -3.26
CA GLY A 162 -5.62 -1.53 -2.37
C GLY A 162 -7.13 -1.76 -2.31
N ASP A 163 -7.93 -0.70 -2.23
CA ASP A 163 -9.39 -0.75 -2.23
C ASP A 163 -9.93 -1.41 -3.52
N VAL A 164 -9.46 -0.96 -4.69
CA VAL A 164 -9.87 -1.54 -5.99
C VAL A 164 -9.46 -2.99 -6.09
N LEU A 165 -8.19 -3.32 -5.83
CA LEU A 165 -7.68 -4.68 -5.99
C LEU A 165 -8.34 -5.65 -5.02
N SER A 166 -8.57 -5.25 -3.77
CA SER A 166 -9.28 -6.08 -2.77
C SER A 166 -10.72 -6.36 -3.21
N ALA A 167 -11.41 -5.36 -3.76
CA ALA A 167 -12.76 -5.55 -4.28
C ALA A 167 -12.77 -6.51 -5.48
N LEU A 168 -11.80 -6.40 -6.39
CA LEU A 168 -11.69 -7.31 -7.54
C LEU A 168 -11.35 -8.74 -7.11
N GLU A 169 -10.50 -8.93 -6.12
CA GLU A 169 -10.18 -10.24 -5.55
C GLU A 169 -11.42 -10.95 -5.00
N VAL A 170 -12.27 -10.23 -4.25
CA VAL A 170 -13.54 -10.75 -3.75
C VAL A 170 -14.49 -11.11 -4.90
N ARG A 171 -14.61 -10.23 -5.91
CA ARG A 171 -15.50 -10.43 -7.05
C ARG A 171 -15.06 -11.59 -7.95
N LEU A 172 -13.76 -11.75 -8.17
CA LEU A 172 -13.19 -12.90 -8.89
C LEU A 172 -13.40 -14.20 -8.11
N GLY A 173 -13.19 -14.18 -6.79
CA GLY A 173 -13.50 -15.31 -5.91
C GLY A 173 -14.97 -15.75 -6.04
N ALA A 174 -15.89 -14.78 -5.97
CA ALA A 174 -17.33 -15.00 -6.14
C ALA A 174 -17.68 -15.54 -7.53
N TYR A 175 -17.05 -14.99 -8.56
CA TYR A 175 -17.25 -15.40 -9.94
C TYR A 175 -16.98 -16.89 -10.11
N PHE A 176 -15.82 -17.37 -9.66
CA PHE A 176 -15.47 -18.78 -9.80
C PHE A 176 -16.41 -19.70 -9.01
N VAL A 177 -16.81 -19.31 -7.79
CA VAL A 177 -17.83 -20.06 -7.03
C VAL A 177 -19.15 -20.15 -7.78
N ARG A 178 -19.57 -19.07 -8.46
CA ARG A 178 -20.84 -19.04 -9.22
C ARG A 178 -20.82 -19.90 -10.48
N ILE A 179 -19.68 -19.96 -11.18
CA ILE A 179 -19.60 -20.64 -12.49
C ILE A 179 -19.06 -22.07 -12.41
N GLY A 180 -18.57 -22.50 -11.24
CA GLY A 180 -18.05 -23.85 -11.02
C GLY A 180 -18.91 -24.64 -10.03
N ASP A 181 -18.54 -25.90 -9.86
CA ASP A 181 -19.13 -26.79 -8.85
C ASP A 181 -18.31 -26.70 -7.55
N ALA A 182 -18.54 -25.61 -6.81
CA ALA A 182 -17.78 -25.31 -5.60
C ALA A 182 -18.02 -26.39 -4.51
N PRO A 183 -16.97 -27.01 -3.95
CA PRO A 183 -17.13 -27.99 -2.89
C PRO A 183 -17.72 -27.37 -1.63
N ALA A 184 -18.45 -28.16 -0.85
CA ALA A 184 -18.95 -27.75 0.46
C ALA A 184 -17.79 -27.43 1.43
N ASP A 185 -18.06 -26.62 2.45
CA ASP A 185 -17.05 -26.18 3.43
C ASP A 185 -16.46 -27.34 4.25
N ASP A 186 -17.19 -28.44 4.40
CA ASP A 186 -16.77 -29.67 5.08
C ASP A 186 -16.16 -30.73 4.14
N ALA A 187 -16.05 -30.42 2.84
CA ALA A 187 -15.48 -31.34 1.86
C ALA A 187 -14.03 -31.76 2.22
N PRO A 188 -13.58 -32.94 1.78
CA PRO A 188 -12.18 -33.35 1.89
C PRO A 188 -11.20 -32.27 1.40
N ILE A 189 -10.07 -32.12 2.09
CA ILE A 189 -9.03 -31.13 1.70
C ILE A 189 -8.56 -31.37 0.26
N ALA A 190 -8.50 -32.62 -0.19
CA ALA A 190 -8.14 -32.95 -1.57
C ALA A 190 -9.08 -32.30 -2.60
N ASP A 191 -10.40 -32.28 -2.31
CA ASP A 191 -11.40 -31.69 -3.19
C ASP A 191 -11.29 -30.16 -3.20
N LEU A 192 -11.04 -29.54 -2.04
CA LEU A 192 -10.74 -28.10 -1.95
C LEU A 192 -9.47 -27.73 -2.72
N LEU A 193 -8.40 -28.52 -2.63
CA LEU A 193 -7.16 -28.30 -3.38
C LEU A 193 -7.38 -28.42 -4.89
N ALA A 194 -8.16 -29.43 -5.33
CA ALA A 194 -8.52 -29.59 -6.74
C ALA A 194 -9.37 -28.41 -7.23
N TRP A 195 -10.31 -27.94 -6.40
CA TRP A 195 -11.12 -26.76 -6.66
C TRP A 195 -10.28 -25.49 -6.84
N TYR A 196 -9.34 -25.21 -5.94
CA TYR A 196 -8.46 -24.05 -6.08
C TYR A 196 -7.60 -24.13 -7.35
N ALA A 197 -7.06 -25.30 -7.66
CA ALA A 197 -6.32 -25.52 -8.91
C ALA A 197 -7.20 -25.25 -10.15
N TRP A 198 -8.47 -25.66 -10.12
CA TRP A 198 -9.44 -25.34 -11.17
C TRP A 198 -9.68 -23.82 -11.27
N CYS A 199 -9.87 -23.11 -10.16
CA CYS A 199 -10.03 -21.64 -10.17
C CYS A 199 -8.83 -20.94 -10.80
N ALA A 200 -7.60 -21.38 -10.48
CA ALA A 200 -6.38 -20.81 -11.06
C ALA A 200 -6.28 -21.07 -12.57
N GLN A 201 -6.60 -22.29 -13.03
CA GLN A 201 -6.64 -22.60 -14.45
C GLN A 201 -7.72 -21.79 -15.18
N ARG A 202 -8.88 -21.59 -14.54
CA ARG A 202 -9.96 -20.80 -15.08
C ARG A 202 -9.60 -19.31 -15.18
N ALA A 203 -8.89 -18.78 -14.19
CA ALA A 203 -8.34 -17.42 -14.19
C ALA A 203 -7.26 -17.23 -15.27
N ALA A 204 -6.45 -18.26 -15.56
CA ALA A 204 -5.45 -18.20 -16.62
C ALA A 204 -6.06 -18.18 -18.04
N ARG A 205 -7.29 -18.68 -18.19
CA ARG A 205 -8.06 -18.67 -19.45
C ARG A 205 -9.17 -17.61 -19.44
N PHE A 206 -9.08 -16.63 -18.55
CA PHE A 206 -10.09 -15.62 -18.37
C PHE A 206 -10.12 -14.67 -19.57
N ASP A 207 -11.28 -14.53 -20.19
CA ASP A 207 -11.47 -13.79 -21.43
C ASP A 207 -12.36 -12.54 -21.27
N GLU A 208 -12.70 -11.89 -22.39
CA GLU A 208 -13.54 -10.70 -22.40
C GLU A 208 -14.98 -10.98 -21.92
N SER A 209 -15.53 -12.17 -22.21
CA SER A 209 -16.85 -12.55 -21.74
C SER A 209 -16.86 -12.71 -20.22
N ASP A 210 -15.81 -13.31 -19.67
CA ASP A 210 -15.61 -13.39 -18.23
C ASP A 210 -15.45 -12.01 -17.61
N ALA A 211 -14.62 -11.17 -18.22
CA ALA A 211 -14.39 -9.81 -17.75
C ALA A 211 -15.70 -9.03 -17.69
N ALA A 212 -16.53 -9.10 -18.74
CA ALA A 212 -17.85 -8.45 -18.77
C ALA A 212 -18.79 -8.93 -17.65
N ALA A 213 -18.66 -10.19 -17.21
CA ALA A 213 -19.47 -10.75 -16.12
C ALA A 213 -19.00 -10.34 -14.71
N ILE A 214 -17.85 -9.67 -14.59
CA ILE A 214 -17.41 -9.05 -13.34
C ILE A 214 -18.04 -7.66 -13.25
N GLU A 215 -18.92 -7.51 -12.26
CA GLU A 215 -19.53 -6.23 -11.93
C GLU A 215 -18.43 -5.25 -11.52
N LEU A 216 -18.44 -4.04 -12.09
CA LEU A 216 -17.55 -2.95 -11.71
C LEU A 216 -18.30 -1.82 -10.98
N ALA A 217 -19.63 -1.87 -10.95
CA ALA A 217 -20.46 -0.95 -10.20
C ALA A 217 -20.04 -0.86 -8.74
N GLY A 218 -20.14 0.36 -8.20
CA GLY A 218 -19.72 0.69 -6.85
C GLY A 218 -18.23 1.00 -6.70
N LEU A 219 -17.43 0.84 -7.75
CA LEU A 219 -16.00 1.23 -7.76
C LEU A 219 -15.75 2.60 -8.38
N GLU A 220 -16.76 3.26 -8.95
CA GLU A 220 -16.61 4.50 -9.72
C GLU A 220 -15.89 5.59 -8.93
N ARG A 221 -16.24 5.75 -7.64
CA ARG A 221 -15.61 6.74 -6.77
C ARG A 221 -14.12 6.45 -6.61
N VAL A 222 -13.77 5.23 -6.19
CA VAL A 222 -12.37 4.84 -5.91
C VAL A 222 -11.53 4.87 -7.19
N ARG A 223 -12.10 4.45 -8.32
CA ARG A 223 -11.45 4.55 -9.65
C ARG A 223 -11.23 5.99 -10.07
N GLY A 224 -12.23 6.86 -9.86
CA GLY A 224 -12.11 8.30 -10.10
C GLY A 224 -11.04 8.94 -9.22
N ASP A 225 -10.91 8.52 -7.96
CA ASP A 225 -9.83 8.94 -7.07
C ASP A 225 -8.46 8.54 -7.62
N LEU A 226 -8.29 7.28 -8.07
CA LEU A 226 -7.03 6.81 -8.67
C LEU A 226 -6.62 7.62 -9.90
N VAL A 227 -7.57 7.93 -10.80
CA VAL A 227 -7.29 8.77 -11.97
C VAL A 227 -6.77 10.14 -11.54
N ARG A 228 -7.35 10.76 -10.50
CA ARG A 228 -6.88 12.05 -9.97
C ARG A 228 -5.52 11.96 -9.29
N LEU A 229 -5.17 10.82 -8.72
CA LEU A 229 -3.91 10.59 -7.99
C LEU A 229 -2.74 10.14 -8.89
N ARG A 230 -2.97 9.84 -10.17
CA ARG A 230 -1.93 9.35 -11.11
C ARG A 230 -0.98 10.43 -11.64
N THR A 231 -1.29 11.71 -11.52
CA THR A 231 -0.51 12.80 -12.14
C THR A 231 0.25 13.62 -11.08
N PRO A 232 1.42 13.15 -10.60
CA PRO A 232 2.17 13.87 -9.58
C PRO A 232 2.91 15.10 -10.09
N ALA A 233 3.41 15.10 -11.33
CA ALA A 233 4.28 16.15 -11.84
C ALA A 233 3.55 17.44 -12.28
N GLU A 234 2.25 17.35 -12.59
CA GLU A 234 1.47 18.47 -13.14
C GLU A 234 0.48 19.06 -12.14
N ARG A 235 0.54 18.60 -10.88
CA ARG A 235 -0.39 19.08 -9.87
C ARG A 235 -0.16 20.58 -9.69
N ALA A 236 -1.18 21.36 -10.04
CA ALA A 236 -1.15 22.79 -9.87
C ALA A 236 -0.93 23.05 -8.37
N LEU A 237 0.14 23.77 -8.05
CA LEU A 237 0.34 24.26 -6.69
C LEU A 237 -0.86 25.15 -6.35
N PRO A 238 -1.58 24.89 -5.25
CA PRO A 238 -2.58 25.82 -4.73
C PRO A 238 -1.98 27.23 -4.68
N GLU A 239 -2.80 28.25 -4.97
CA GLU A 239 -2.32 29.63 -4.96
C GLU A 239 -1.78 30.02 -3.58
N ARG A 240 -2.40 29.49 -2.52
CA ARG A 240 -2.06 29.76 -1.12
C ARG A 240 -1.59 28.48 -0.43
N LEU A 241 -0.42 28.58 0.20
CA LEU A 241 0.24 27.46 0.86
C LEU A 241 0.50 27.80 2.33
N VAL A 242 0.54 26.76 3.18
CA VAL A 242 0.99 26.84 4.57
C VAL A 242 2.10 25.83 4.84
N PRO A 243 3.06 26.11 5.74
CA PRO A 243 4.07 25.15 6.14
C PRO A 243 3.46 23.98 6.95
N ALA A 244 3.87 22.76 6.60
CA ALA A 244 3.50 21.52 7.28
C ALA A 244 4.76 20.68 7.60
N VAL A 245 5.82 21.34 8.07
CA VAL A 245 7.10 20.70 8.37
C VAL A 245 7.00 19.87 9.66
N SER A 246 7.24 18.57 9.57
CA SER A 246 7.27 17.65 10.71
C SER A 246 8.68 17.37 11.25
N GLY A 247 9.72 17.68 10.46
CA GLY A 247 11.10 17.45 10.84
C GLY A 247 12.06 18.38 10.10
N MET A 248 13.12 18.78 10.80
CA MET A 248 14.11 19.72 10.27
C MET A 248 15.51 19.38 10.81
N GLN A 249 16.50 19.38 9.92
CA GLN A 249 17.91 19.26 10.29
C GLN A 249 18.74 20.24 9.47
N ILE A 250 19.53 21.08 10.14
CA ILE A 250 20.42 22.04 9.48
C ILE A 250 21.71 21.33 9.09
N GLU A 251 22.10 21.45 7.83
CA GLU A 251 23.29 20.82 7.22
C GLU A 251 24.11 21.91 6.51
N GLY A 252 24.80 22.76 7.29
CA GLY A 252 25.59 23.88 6.76
C GLY A 252 24.72 24.96 6.10
N GLU A 253 24.89 25.13 4.78
CA GLU A 253 24.12 26.07 3.94
C GLU A 253 22.81 25.46 3.40
N SER A 254 22.55 24.19 3.74
CA SER A 254 21.31 23.51 3.40
C SER A 254 20.53 23.15 4.66
N VAL A 255 19.25 22.88 4.47
CA VAL A 255 18.36 22.34 5.48
C VAL A 255 17.63 21.14 4.89
N ARG A 256 17.62 20.04 5.64
CA ARG A 256 16.82 18.87 5.35
C ARG A 256 15.46 19.06 6.01
N LEU A 257 14.41 19.21 5.20
CA LEU A 257 13.04 19.38 5.66
C LEU A 257 12.20 18.15 5.34
N ALA A 258 11.40 17.73 6.31
CA ALA A 258 10.46 16.62 6.20
C ALA A 258 9.02 17.13 6.37
N GLY A 259 8.11 16.63 5.54
CA GLY A 259 6.67 16.85 5.63
C GLY A 259 5.95 15.62 6.17
N TYR A 260 5.33 14.85 5.28
CA TYR A 260 4.61 13.61 5.63
C TYR A 260 5.47 12.59 6.38
N SER A 261 6.75 12.48 6.01
CA SER A 261 7.68 11.53 6.61
C SER A 261 9.12 12.03 6.51
N SER A 262 9.92 11.81 7.55
CA SER A 262 11.37 12.01 7.50
C SER A 262 12.07 11.15 6.44
N TYR A 263 11.37 10.11 5.99
CA TYR A 263 11.84 9.24 4.92
C TYR A 263 11.94 9.94 3.57
N ASP A 264 11.03 10.85 3.27
CA ASP A 264 10.96 11.61 2.01
C ASP A 264 11.37 13.07 2.23
N ALA A 265 12.43 13.31 2.99
CA ALA A 265 12.90 14.66 3.25
C ALA A 265 13.57 15.27 2.01
N ALA A 266 13.37 16.58 1.79
CA ALA A 266 14.05 17.36 0.77
C ALA A 266 15.24 18.11 1.38
N LEU A 267 16.39 18.06 0.69
CA LEU A 267 17.51 18.93 0.99
C LEU A 267 17.36 20.20 0.18
N VAL A 268 17.15 21.33 0.86
CA VAL A 268 16.87 22.63 0.25
C VAL A 268 17.81 23.70 0.81
N PRO A 269 17.97 24.86 0.16
CA PRO A 269 18.79 25.94 0.69
C PRO A 269 18.31 26.41 2.07
N ARG A 270 19.22 26.82 2.95
CA ARG A 270 18.86 27.29 4.29
C ARG A 270 17.93 28.51 4.27
N ALA A 271 18.01 29.33 3.23
CA ALA A 271 17.13 30.47 3.01
C ALA A 271 15.64 30.09 2.88
N THR A 272 15.34 28.82 2.56
CA THR A 272 13.98 28.30 2.54
C THR A 272 13.24 28.50 3.87
N LEU A 273 13.94 28.52 5.01
CA LEU A 273 13.30 28.79 6.31
C LEU A 273 12.67 30.19 6.38
N ALA A 274 13.29 31.19 5.77
CA ALA A 274 12.73 32.54 5.69
C ALA A 274 11.52 32.57 4.74
N PHE A 275 11.59 31.87 3.61
CA PHE A 275 10.44 31.71 2.70
C PHE A 275 9.24 31.06 3.39
N LEU A 276 9.44 29.98 4.16
CA LEU A 276 8.36 29.32 4.90
C LEU A 276 7.65 30.27 5.87
N ALA A 277 8.38 31.20 6.49
CA ALA A 277 7.78 32.21 7.37
C ALA A 277 6.89 33.23 6.65
N LEU A 278 6.99 33.35 5.32
CA LEU A 278 6.14 34.21 4.49
C LEU A 278 4.85 33.52 4.04
N LEU A 279 4.71 32.20 4.26
CA LEU A 279 3.55 31.42 3.87
C LEU A 279 2.53 31.39 5.01
N ASP A 280 1.66 32.40 5.04
CA ASP A 280 0.63 32.61 6.07
C ASP A 280 -0.74 32.02 5.69
N GLY A 281 -0.84 31.33 4.55
CA GLY A 281 -2.09 30.81 4.01
C GLY A 281 -3.04 31.87 3.41
N VAL A 282 -2.65 33.15 3.45
CA VAL A 282 -3.42 34.26 2.87
C VAL A 282 -2.73 34.78 1.61
N ARG A 283 -1.41 34.98 1.67
CA ARG A 283 -0.60 35.48 0.55
C ARG A 283 -0.41 34.39 -0.51
N PRO A 284 -0.52 34.72 -1.81
CA PRO A 284 -0.11 33.81 -2.87
C PRO A 284 1.36 33.43 -2.74
N TRP A 285 1.70 32.14 -2.83
CA TRP A 285 3.08 31.70 -2.60
C TRP A 285 4.07 32.30 -3.61
N ARG A 286 3.62 32.65 -4.82
CA ARG A 286 4.46 33.32 -5.84
C ARG A 286 4.90 34.72 -5.41
N GLU A 287 4.07 35.44 -4.65
CA GLU A 287 4.44 36.74 -4.07
C GLU A 287 5.43 36.59 -2.92
N ALA A 288 5.25 35.56 -2.09
CA ALA A 288 6.23 35.20 -1.06
C ALA A 288 7.59 34.82 -1.69
N LEU A 289 7.56 34.05 -2.78
CA LEU A 289 8.76 33.64 -3.51
C LEU A 289 9.50 34.85 -4.11
N ALA A 290 8.78 35.80 -4.71
CA ALA A 290 9.39 37.02 -5.27
C ALA A 290 10.10 37.90 -4.22
N GLN A 291 9.76 37.76 -2.94
CA GLN A 291 10.39 38.46 -1.82
C GLN A 291 11.48 37.62 -1.12
N SER A 292 11.70 36.38 -1.58
CA SER A 292 12.62 35.44 -0.96
C SER A 292 14.02 35.53 -1.57
N ASP A 293 14.96 34.86 -0.92
CA ASP A 293 16.32 34.69 -1.45
C ASP A 293 16.28 34.00 -2.83
N PRO A 294 17.08 34.44 -3.83
CA PRO A 294 17.12 33.83 -5.16
C PRO A 294 17.47 32.35 -5.19
N ALA A 295 18.06 31.80 -4.13
CA ALA A 295 18.30 30.37 -3.99
C ALA A 295 17.00 29.57 -3.78
N VAL A 296 15.91 30.21 -3.37
CA VAL A 296 14.58 29.60 -3.25
C VAL A 296 13.82 29.88 -4.54
N ASP A 297 13.61 28.87 -5.37
CA ASP A 297 12.89 28.95 -6.63
C ASP A 297 11.60 28.10 -6.62
N GLU A 298 10.89 28.06 -7.74
CA GLU A 298 9.65 27.27 -7.89
C GLU A 298 9.90 25.77 -7.73
N ASP A 299 11.09 25.26 -8.07
CA ASP A 299 11.43 23.85 -7.92
C ASP A 299 11.56 23.47 -6.45
N VAL A 300 12.12 24.36 -5.62
CA VAL A 300 12.11 24.20 -4.15
C VAL A 300 10.67 24.14 -3.62
N VAL A 301 9.79 25.04 -4.06
CA VAL A 301 8.37 25.03 -3.62
C VAL A 301 7.68 23.73 -4.02
N ARG A 302 7.88 23.27 -5.26
CA ARG A 302 7.33 21.99 -5.76
C ARG A 302 7.88 20.81 -4.99
N ALA A 303 9.18 20.79 -4.69
CA ALA A 303 9.81 19.74 -3.90
C ALA A 303 9.20 19.67 -2.50
N LEU A 304 9.02 20.80 -1.83
CA LEU A 304 8.42 20.86 -0.49
C LEU A 304 6.95 20.43 -0.50
N PHE A 305 6.16 20.86 -1.49
CA PHE A 305 4.76 20.42 -1.64
C PHE A 305 4.67 18.92 -1.91
N ARG A 306 5.53 18.39 -2.78
CA ARG A 306 5.58 16.94 -3.09
C ARG A 306 5.81 16.09 -1.85
N ILE A 307 6.68 16.52 -0.93
CA ILE A 307 6.98 15.77 0.29
C ILE A 307 5.98 16.04 1.43
N GLY A 308 4.96 16.87 1.19
CA GLY A 308 3.97 17.31 2.18
C GLY A 308 4.53 18.27 3.24
N ALA A 309 5.64 18.97 2.95
CA ALA A 309 6.15 20.03 3.82
C ALA A 309 5.44 21.38 3.57
N LEU A 310 4.65 21.46 2.49
CA LEU A 310 3.68 22.50 2.21
C LEU A 310 2.32 21.86 1.95
N GLU A 311 1.26 22.52 2.42
CA GLU A 311 -0.11 22.09 2.19
C GLU A 311 -0.93 23.26 1.62
N ALA A 312 -2.07 22.95 1.00
CA ALA A 312 -3.03 23.98 0.64
C ALA A 312 -3.50 24.67 1.92
N ALA A 313 -3.57 26.00 1.92
CA ALA A 313 -4.35 26.67 2.94
C ALA A 313 -5.81 26.23 2.76
N ASP A 314 -6.41 25.61 3.79
CA ASP A 314 -7.82 25.26 3.73
C ASP A 314 -8.64 26.52 3.43
N ASP A 315 -9.44 26.50 2.35
CA ASP A 315 -10.46 27.53 2.10
C ASP A 315 -11.58 27.47 3.17
N SER A 316 -11.53 26.48 4.07
CA SER A 316 -12.52 26.16 5.07
C SER A 316 -11.98 26.35 6.47
N GLY A 317 -12.25 27.53 7.05
CA GLY A 317 -12.53 27.62 8.49
C GLY A 317 -13.79 26.83 8.84
N ALA A 318 -13.71 25.50 8.86
CA ALA A 318 -14.70 24.60 9.43
C ALA A 318 -14.07 23.21 9.62
N GLY A 319 -13.79 22.88 10.89
CA GLY A 319 -12.99 21.73 11.26
C GLY A 319 -13.59 20.37 10.93
N GLY A 320 -12.69 19.39 10.85
CA GLY A 320 -13.00 17.98 10.75
C GLY A 320 -11.76 17.15 11.04
N SER A 321 -11.38 17.09 12.32
CA SER A 321 -10.46 16.09 12.86
C SER A 321 -10.87 14.69 12.40
N VAL A 322 -10.09 14.08 11.51
CA VAL A 322 -10.16 12.63 11.27
C VAL A 322 -9.18 11.98 12.23
N ALA A 323 -9.73 11.43 13.31
CA ALA A 323 -9.03 10.60 14.26
C ALA A 323 -8.85 9.17 13.70
N GLY A 324 -7.69 8.58 13.97
CA GLY A 324 -7.48 7.15 14.22
C GLY A 324 -7.58 6.21 13.03
#